data_AF-A0A9N9EKM3-F1
#
_entry.id   AF-A0A9N9EKM3-F1
#
_cell.length_a   1.000
_cell.length_b   1.000
_cell.length_c   1.000
_cell.angle_alpha   90.00
_cell.angle_beta   90.00
_cell.angle_gamma   90.00
#
_symmetry.space_group_name_H-M   'P 1'
#
loop_
_entity.id
_entity.type
_entity.pdbx_description
1 polymer ?
#
loop_
_entity_poly.entity_id
_entity_poly.type
_entity_poly.pdbx_seq_one_letter_code
_entity_poly.pdbx_strand_id
1 'polypeptide(L)'
;MDIDPISKSAIIFGCEWALSENLKVNQKVLTKRITEYVKGLLTIMFHTGTANPRLKMNTNEIHEELLKRVTDNEISKDNVLKVSIIANWIISISRSFKKTMILRLLEEAESSEQ
;
A
#
# COMPACT_ATOMS: atom_id res chain seq x y z
N MET A 1 42.33 -5.87 19.91
CA MET A 1 41.42 -4.96 19.19
C MET A 1 40.17 -4.85 20.04
N ASP A 2 40.21 -3.93 20.98
CA ASP A 2 39.10 -3.61 21.87
C ASP A 2 38.04 -2.88 21.06
N ILE A 3 36.90 -3.54 20.84
CA ILE A 3 35.75 -2.94 20.18
C ILE A 3 34.99 -2.16 21.24
N ASP A 4 34.99 -0.83 21.09
CA ASP A 4 34.28 0.14 21.91
C ASP A 4 32.82 -0.29 22.22
N PRO A 5 32.32 -0.12 23.46
CA PRO A 5 30.96 -0.50 23.84
C PRO A 5 29.87 0.23 23.04
N ILE A 6 30.19 1.37 22.42
CA ILE A 6 29.29 2.14 21.53
C ILE A 6 29.00 1.37 20.23
N SER A 7 29.91 0.50 19.78
CA SER A 7 29.73 -0.29 18.55
C SER A 7 28.75 -1.45 18.75
N LYS A 8 28.65 -2.00 19.97
CA LYS A 8 27.67 -3.06 20.28
C LYS A 8 26.23 -2.56 20.27
N SER A 9 25.98 -1.33 20.72
CA SER A 9 24.62 -0.76 20.71
C SER A 9 24.14 -0.38 19.31
N ALA A 10 25.05 0.04 18.41
CA ALA A 10 24.69 0.34 17.02
C ALA A 10 24.28 -0.91 16.24
N ILE A 11 24.94 -2.04 16.50
CA ILE A 11 24.60 -3.34 15.89
C ILE A 11 23.25 -3.84 16.44
N ILE A 12 22.98 -3.70 17.74
CA ILE A 12 21.71 -4.13 18.34
C ILE A 12 20.53 -3.29 17.81
N PHE A 13 20.71 -1.98 17.57
CA PHE A 13 19.63 -1.13 17.04
C PHE A 13 19.32 -1.40 15.55
N GLY A 14 20.30 -1.89 14.77
CA GLY A 14 20.13 -2.21 13.35
C GLY A 14 19.53 -3.59 13.06
N CYS A 15 19.59 -4.52 14.02
CA CYS A 15 19.16 -5.91 13.81
C CYS A 15 17.70 -6.19 14.22
N GLU A 16 17.02 -5.27 14.90
CA GLU A 16 15.61 -5.42 15.31
C GLU A 16 14.60 -5.25 14.15
N TRP A 17 15.07 -4.94 12.94
CA TRP A 17 14.27 -4.94 11.71
C TRP A 17 14.70 -6.02 10.70
N ALA A 18 15.80 -6.72 10.94
CA ALA A 18 16.42 -7.61 9.96
C ALA A 18 16.34 -9.10 10.32
N LEU A 19 15.58 -9.49 11.34
CA LEU A 19 15.34 -10.90 11.68
C LEU A 19 13.86 -11.21 11.93
N SER A 20 13.02 -11.04 10.91
CA SER A 20 11.71 -11.71 10.87
C SER A 20 11.76 -13.04 10.10
N GLU A 21 12.80 -13.84 10.33
CA GLU A 21 12.83 -15.24 9.88
C GLU A 21 11.86 -16.14 10.67
N ASN A 22 11.08 -15.57 11.60
CA ASN A 22 10.01 -16.25 12.35
C ASN A 22 8.58 -15.95 11.87
N LEU A 23 8.39 -15.47 10.64
CA LEU A 23 7.06 -15.49 10.01
C LEU A 23 6.70 -16.90 9.50
N LYS A 24 6.70 -17.89 10.39
CA LYS A 24 5.83 -19.06 10.28
C LYS A 24 4.46 -18.67 10.81
N VAL A 25 3.73 -17.83 10.08
CA VAL A 25 2.36 -17.49 10.45
C VAL A 25 1.48 -17.48 9.22
N ASN A 26 0.78 -18.60 9.13
CA ASN A 26 -0.52 -18.79 8.49
C ASN A 26 -0.52 -18.96 6.98
N GLN A 27 -0.87 -20.18 6.59
CA GLN A 27 -1.67 -20.54 5.42
C GLN A 27 -2.08 -19.29 4.64
N LYS A 28 -1.60 -19.17 3.39
CA LYS A 28 -2.15 -18.24 2.40
C LYS A 28 -3.67 -18.42 2.43
N VAL A 29 -4.34 -17.61 3.24
CA VAL A 29 -5.78 -17.39 3.15
C VAL A 29 -5.96 -17.06 1.71
N LEU A 30 -6.70 -17.91 1.00
CA LEU A 30 -6.98 -17.81 -0.42
C LEU A 30 -7.37 -16.35 -0.70
N THR A 31 -6.40 -15.51 -1.07
CA THR A 31 -6.62 -14.08 -1.21
C THR A 31 -7.51 -13.98 -2.42
N LYS A 32 -8.80 -13.75 -2.17
CA LYS A 32 -9.80 -13.57 -3.21
C LYS A 32 -9.20 -12.60 -4.21
N ARG A 33 -8.91 -13.11 -5.42
CA ARG A 33 -8.19 -12.34 -6.43
C ARG A 33 -9.05 -11.14 -6.75
N ILE A 34 -8.56 -9.95 -6.43
CA ILE A 34 -9.24 -8.70 -6.78
C ILE A 34 -9.38 -8.72 -8.32
N THR A 35 -10.59 -8.56 -8.82
CA THR A 35 -10.82 -8.49 -10.26
C THR A 35 -10.19 -7.22 -10.82
N GLU A 36 -9.74 -7.24 -12.09
CA GLU A 36 -9.09 -6.05 -12.66
C GLU A 36 -10.03 -4.84 -12.67
N TYR A 37 -11.33 -5.07 -12.82
CA TYR A 37 -12.35 -4.03 -12.73
C TYR A 37 -12.40 -3.38 -11.34
N VAL A 38 -12.51 -4.17 -10.26
CA VAL A 38 -12.51 -3.63 -8.89
C VAL A 38 -11.20 -2.92 -8.57
N LYS A 39 -10.08 -3.44 -9.07
CA LYS A 39 -8.78 -2.78 -8.95
C LYS A 39 -8.74 -1.44 -9.68
N GLY A 40 -9.34 -1.34 -10.86
CA GLY A 40 -9.52 -0.08 -11.59
C GLY A 40 -10.34 0.95 -10.80
N LEU A 41 -11.45 0.52 -10.20
CA LEU A 41 -12.28 1.37 -9.34
C LEU A 41 -11.49 1.91 -8.14
N LEU A 42 -10.79 1.03 -7.41
CA LEU A 42 -9.92 1.43 -6.30
C LEU A 42 -8.84 2.44 -6.73
N THR A 43 -8.26 2.21 -7.91
CA THR A 43 -7.23 3.07 -8.51
C THR A 43 -7.78 4.48 -8.78
N ILE A 44 -8.97 4.58 -9.37
CA ILE A 44 -9.64 5.86 -9.62
C ILE A 44 -9.89 6.58 -8.29
N MET A 45 -10.52 5.93 -7.31
CA MET A 45 -10.82 6.53 -6.00
C MET A 45 -9.57 7.04 -5.30
N PHE A 46 -8.50 6.25 -5.32
CA PHE A 46 -7.21 6.63 -4.71
C PHE A 46 -6.60 7.85 -5.39
N HIS A 47 -6.55 7.87 -6.73
CA HIS A 47 -5.98 8.99 -7.47
C HIS A 47 -6.83 10.26 -7.39
N THR A 48 -8.16 10.14 -7.41
CA THR A 48 -9.07 11.27 -7.19
C THR A 48 -8.82 11.92 -5.82
N GLY A 49 -8.68 11.12 -4.76
CA GLY A 49 -8.33 11.62 -3.43
C GLY A 49 -6.91 12.20 -3.33
N THR A 50 -5.98 11.67 -4.12
CA THR A 50 -4.60 12.18 -4.19
C THR A 50 -4.54 13.53 -4.92
N ALA A 51 -5.30 13.69 -6.00
CA ALA A 51 -5.37 14.93 -6.78
C ALA A 51 -6.20 16.02 -6.06
N ASN A 52 -7.26 15.63 -5.36
CA ASN A 52 -8.11 16.54 -4.61
C ASN A 52 -8.39 16.00 -3.20
N PRO A 53 -7.74 16.55 -2.15
CA PRO A 53 -7.93 16.11 -0.77
C PRO A 53 -9.38 16.20 -0.26
N ARG A 54 -10.22 17.07 -0.84
CA ARG A 54 -11.64 17.18 -0.48
C ARG A 54 -12.47 15.99 -0.94
N LEU A 55 -11.97 15.24 -1.93
CA LEU A 55 -12.59 14.03 -2.46
C LEU A 55 -11.93 12.76 -1.90
N LYS A 56 -11.02 12.90 -0.93
CA LYS A 56 -10.28 11.77 -0.37
C LYS A 56 -11.23 10.88 0.44
N MET A 57 -11.46 9.68 -0.07
CA MET A 57 -12.22 8.65 0.62
C MET A 57 -11.35 7.91 1.62
N ASN A 58 -11.89 7.67 2.81
CA ASN A 58 -11.35 6.72 3.78
C ASN A 58 -11.73 5.27 3.40
N THR A 59 -11.19 4.29 4.12
CA THR A 59 -11.38 2.87 3.80
C THR A 59 -12.84 2.42 3.87
N ASN A 60 -13.63 2.97 4.81
CA ASN A 60 -15.05 2.67 4.92
C ASN A 60 -15.83 3.32 3.78
N GLU A 61 -15.52 4.56 3.41
CA GLU A 61 -16.16 5.23 2.27
C GLU A 61 -15.92 4.49 0.96
N ILE A 62 -14.70 3.99 0.73
CA ILE A 62 -14.40 3.14 -0.44
C ILE A 62 -15.22 1.84 -0.39
N HIS A 63 -15.38 1.24 0.78
CA HIS A 63 -16.20 0.04 0.94
C HIS A 63 -17.67 0.30 0.61
N GLU A 64 -18.25 1.37 1.14
CA GLU A 64 -19.63 1.77 0.84
C GLU A 64 -19.84 2.08 -0.64
N GLU A 65 -18.86 2.72 -1.27
CA GLU A 65 -18.87 3.04 -2.68
C GLU A 65 -18.74 1.78 -3.57
N LEU A 66 -18.13 0.70 -3.08
CA LEU A 66 -18.20 -0.62 -3.71
C LEU A 66 -19.58 -1.27 -3.50
N LEU A 67 -20.17 -1.18 -2.31
CA LEU A 67 -21.52 -1.70 -2.05
C LEU A 67 -22.60 -1.02 -2.91
N LYS A 68 -22.47 0.29 -3.11
CA LYS A 68 -23.33 1.05 -4.02
C LYS A 68 -23.28 0.47 -5.43
N ARG A 69 -22.08 0.18 -5.95
CA ARG A 69 -21.90 -0.46 -7.27
C ARG A 69 -22.43 -1.88 -7.37
N VAL A 70 -22.52 -2.62 -6.26
CA VAL A 70 -23.25 -3.91 -6.25
C VAL A 70 -24.74 -3.67 -6.47
N THR A 71 -25.28 -2.65 -5.80
CA THR A 71 -26.70 -2.27 -5.90
C THR A 71 -27.04 -1.83 -7.32
N ASP A 72 -26.11 -1.14 -7.97
CA ASP A 72 -26.21 -0.71 -9.37
C ASP A 72 -25.94 -1.86 -10.37
N ASN A 73 -25.70 -3.09 -9.90
CA ASN A 73 -25.32 -4.28 -10.68
C ASN A 73 -24.04 -4.11 -11.52
N GLU A 74 -23.18 -3.14 -11.20
CA GLU A 74 -21.88 -2.94 -11.86
C GLU A 74 -20.84 -3.98 -11.42
N ILE A 75 -20.93 -4.44 -10.18
CA ILE A 75 -20.05 -5.50 -9.64
C ILE A 75 -20.85 -6.61 -8.97
N SER A 76 -20.38 -7.85 -9.11
CA SER A 76 -20.91 -8.97 -8.31
C SER A 76 -20.68 -8.71 -6.83
N LYS A 77 -21.65 -9.10 -5.99
CA LYS A 77 -21.54 -9.11 -4.53
C LYS A 77 -20.32 -9.90 -4.05
N ASP A 78 -19.91 -10.91 -4.80
CA ASP A 78 -18.70 -11.66 -4.48
C ASP A 78 -17.45 -10.78 -4.61
N ASN A 79 -17.43 -9.82 -5.51
CA ASN A 79 -16.24 -8.99 -5.74
C ASN A 79 -16.09 -7.84 -4.74
N VAL A 80 -17.01 -7.69 -3.79
CA VAL A 80 -16.88 -6.71 -2.70
C VAL A 80 -15.72 -7.10 -1.80
N LEU A 81 -14.77 -6.18 -1.67
CA LEU A 81 -13.61 -6.37 -0.83
C LEU A 81 -13.93 -5.98 0.61
N LYS A 82 -13.37 -6.74 1.56
CA LYS A 82 -13.42 -6.34 2.98
C LYS A 82 -12.62 -5.06 3.20
N VAL A 83 -13.04 -4.26 4.17
CA VAL A 83 -12.34 -3.04 4.63
C VAL A 83 -10.85 -3.30 4.88
N SER A 84 -10.47 -4.42 5.49
CA SER A 84 -9.06 -4.77 5.73
C SER A 84 -8.24 -4.98 4.46
N ILE A 85 -8.85 -5.54 3.41
CA ILE A 85 -8.19 -5.73 2.11
C ILE A 85 -7.99 -4.39 1.43
N ILE A 86 -8.99 -3.50 1.50
CA ILE A 86 -8.92 -2.14 0.96
C ILE A 86 -7.80 -1.36 1.67
N ALA A 87 -7.73 -1.40 3.00
CA ALA A 87 -6.67 -0.74 3.76
C ALA A 87 -5.27 -1.23 3.36
N ASN A 88 -5.08 -2.56 3.28
CA ASN A 88 -3.82 -3.15 2.84
C ASN A 88 -3.46 -2.75 1.41
N TRP A 89 -4.44 -2.70 0.51
CA TRP A 89 -4.24 -2.25 -0.87
C TRP A 89 -3.82 -0.77 -0.93
N ILE A 90 -4.47 0.12 -0.17
CA ILE A 90 -4.10 1.55 -0.09
C ILE A 90 -2.67 1.71 0.41
N ILE A 91 -2.27 0.99 1.46
CA ILE A 91 -0.90 1.03 2.01
C ILE A 91 0.09 0.58 0.93
N SER A 92 -0.20 -0.53 0.25
CA SER A 92 0.67 -1.07 -0.81
C SER A 92 0.83 -0.08 -1.97
N ILE A 93 -0.26 0.49 -2.48
CA ILE A 93 -0.24 1.46 -3.57
C ILE A 93 0.46 2.76 -3.14
N SER A 94 0.21 3.25 -1.93
CA SER A 94 0.87 4.45 -1.41
C SER A 94 2.39 4.29 -1.34
N ARG A 95 2.87 3.11 -0.93
CA ARG A 95 4.32 2.79 -0.90
C ARG A 95 4.91 2.80 -2.31
N SER A 96 4.28 2.10 -3.25
CA SER A 96 4.73 2.07 -4.64
C SER A 96 4.72 3.46 -5.28
N PHE A 97 3.66 4.24 -5.05
CA PHE A 97 3.53 5.60 -5.56
C PHE A 97 4.65 6.51 -5.04
N LYS A 98 4.90 6.51 -3.73
CA LYS A 98 6.02 7.27 -3.14
C LYS A 98 7.36 6.87 -3.75
N LYS A 99 7.61 5.56 -3.91
CA LYS A 99 8.85 5.06 -4.52
C LYS A 99 9.00 5.58 -5.96
N THR A 100 7.95 5.51 -6.77
CA THR A 100 7.98 6.01 -8.15
C THR A 100 8.20 7.52 -8.20
N MET A 101 7.59 8.28 -7.29
CA MET A 101 7.80 9.74 -7.21
C MET A 101 9.26 10.07 -6.87
N ILE A 102 9.84 9.38 -5.88
CA ILE A 102 11.24 9.56 -5.50
C ILE A 102 12.17 9.27 -6.67
N LEU A 103 11.95 8.17 -7.41
CA LEU A 103 12.76 7.82 -8.57
C LEU A 103 12.73 8.91 -9.65
N ARG A 104 11.54 9.48 -9.94
CA ARG A 104 11.41 10.59 -10.90
C ARG A 104 12.12 11.85 -10.45
N LEU A 105 12.02 12.18 -9.16
CA LEU A 105 12.70 13.35 -8.60
C LEU A 105 14.22 13.22 -8.67
N LEU A 106 14.76 12.01 -8.48
CA LEU A 106 16.19 11.73 -8.64
C LEU A 106 16.63 11.87 -10.11
N GLU A 107 15.85 11.32 -11.05
CA GLU A 107 16.11 11.43 -12.49
C GLU A 107 16.09 12.90 -12.96
N GLU A 108 15.15 13.71 -12.45
CA GLU A 108 15.06 15.14 -12.77
C GLU A 108 16.22 15.96 -12.17
N ALA A 109 16.67 15.60 -10.96
CA ALA A 109 17.83 16.21 -10.34
C ALA A 109 19.12 15.92 -11.12
N GLU A 110 19.33 14.67 -11.54
CA GLU A 110 20.48 14.26 -12.35
C GLU A 110 20.48 14.92 -13.74
N SER A 111 19.31 15.09 -14.35
CA SER A 111 19.15 15.76 -15.66
C SER A 111 19.37 17.27 -15.59
N SER A 112 19.15 17.89 -14.42
CA SER A 112 19.36 19.34 -14.22
C SER A 112 20.82 19.73 -13.98
N GLU A 113 21.72 18.75 -13.81
CA GLU A 113 23.15 18.94 -13.58
C GLU A 113 24.02 18.75 -14.85
N GLN A 114 23.41 18.48 -16.02
CA GLN A 114 24.07 18.40 -17.34
C GLN A 114 23.78 19.62 -18.23
#